data_AF-A0A0M4EE15-F1
#
_entry.id   AF-A0A0M4EE15-F1
#
_cell.length_a   1.000
_cell.length_b   1.000
_cell.length_c   1.000
_cell.angle_alpha   90.00
_cell.angle_beta   90.00
_cell.angle_gamma   90.00
#
_symmetry.space_group_name_H-M   'P 1'
#
loop_
_entity.id
_entity.type
_entity.pdbx_description
1 polymer ?
#
loop_
_entity_poly.entity_id
_entity_poly.type
_entity_poly.pdbx_seq_one_letter_code
_entity_poly.pdbx_strand_id
1 'polypeptide(L)' 'MADLPYATCPYNKEHRIWKLRMPSHIMKCSKSYKGPPLAICKYNATHRVPPSAMEDHLEEC' A
#
# COMPACT_ATOMS: atom_id res chain seq x y z
N MET A 1 -3.84 21.73 13.80
CA MET A 1 -4.78 20.63 13.51
C MET A 1 -4.25 19.89 12.30
N ALA A 2 -3.63 18.72 12.50
CA ALA A 2 -3.26 17.86 11.40
C ALA A 2 -3.79 16.47 11.77
N ASP A 3 -4.98 16.15 11.29
CA ASP A 3 -5.39 14.75 11.15
C ASP A 3 -4.34 14.14 10.22
N LEU A 4 -3.35 13.48 10.80
CA LEU A 4 -2.34 12.78 10.04
C LEU A 4 -2.97 11.46 9.66
N PRO A 5 -3.38 11.28 8.39
CA PRO A 5 -4.18 10.14 8.02
C PRO A 5 -3.30 8.90 8.16
N TYR A 6 -3.71 8.00 9.04
CA TYR A 6 -3.18 6.65 9.10
C TYR A 6 -3.74 5.87 7.91
N ALA A 7 -2.89 5.13 7.22
CA ALA A 7 -3.26 4.23 6.16
C ALA A 7 -2.95 2.78 6.55
N THR A 8 -3.75 1.86 6.03
CA THR A 8 -3.55 0.43 6.25
C THR A 8 -2.54 -0.10 5.22
N CYS A 9 -1.63 -0.98 5.65
CA CYS A 9 -0.64 -1.55 4.76
C CYS A 9 -1.31 -2.50 3.76
N PRO A 10 -0.96 -2.41 2.47
CA PRO A 10 -1.51 -3.29 1.43
C PRO A 10 -1.05 -4.75 1.55
N TYR A 11 0.06 -5.01 2.24
CA TYR A 11 0.58 -6.35 2.49
C TYR A 11 -0.05 -7.03 3.71
N ASN A 12 -0.40 -6.24 4.74
CA ASN A 12 -1.05 -6.74 5.94
C ASN A 12 -2.06 -5.71 6.46
N LYS A 13 -3.34 -6.11 6.48
CA LYS A 13 -4.45 -5.28 6.97
C LYS A 13 -4.36 -4.94 8.46
N GLU A 14 -3.57 -5.69 9.24
CA GLU A 14 -3.33 -5.42 10.66
C GLU A 14 -2.38 -4.23 10.88
N HIS A 15 -1.55 -3.90 9.88
CA HIS A 15 -0.61 -2.79 9.99
C HIS A 15 -1.30 -1.48 9.64
N ARG A 16 -1.51 -0.64 10.66
CA ARG A 16 -1.99 0.74 10.48
C ARG A 16 -0.88 1.72 10.75
N ILE A 17 -0.46 2.44 9.71
CA ILE A 17 0.77 3.24 9.71
C ILE A 17 0.50 4.61 9.13
N TRP A 18 1.20 5.60 9.64
CA TRP A 18 1.15 6.96 9.14
C TRP A 18 1.47 7.00 7.65
N LYS A 19 0.66 7.70 6.84
CA LYS A 19 0.94 7.87 5.39
C LYS A 19 2.37 8.36 5.12
N LEU A 20 2.90 9.24 5.97
CA LEU A 20 4.28 9.72 5.89
C LEU A 20 5.34 8.62 6.05
N ARG A 21 5.08 7.60 6.89
CA ARG A 21 6.00 6.48 7.15
C ARG A 21 5.71 5.26 6.27
N MET A 22 4.62 5.28 5.50
CA MET A 22 4.21 4.21 4.60
C MET A 22 5.29 3.78 3.61
N PRO A 23 6.02 4.66 2.89
CA PRO A 23 7.05 4.23 1.94
C PRO A 23 8.18 3.45 2.61
N SER A 24 8.66 3.92 3.77
CA SER A 24 9.69 3.22 4.54
C SER A 24 9.20 1.89 5.10
N HIS A 25 7.92 1.82 5.51
CA HIS A 25 7.31 0.58 5.97
C HIS A 25 7.18 -0.45 4.84
N ILE A 26 6.65 -0.03 3.69
CA ILE A 26 6.43 -0.87 2.50
C ILE A 26 7.71 -1.60 2.11
N MET A 27 8.87 -0.93 2.09
CA MET A 27 10.15 -1.57 1.77
C MET A 27 10.49 -2.73 2.71
N LYS A 28 10.19 -2.59 4.01
CA LYS A 28 10.44 -3.64 5.00
C LYS A 28 9.39 -4.74 4.92
N CYS A 29 8.12 -4.35 4.84
CA CYS A 29 6.99 -5.27 4.80
C CYS A 29 6.99 -6.13 3.53
N SER A 30 7.36 -5.56 2.39
CA SER A 30 7.52 -6.29 1.12
C SER A 30 8.57 -7.40 1.20
N LYS A 31 9.60 -7.29 2.06
CA LYS A 31 10.62 -8.34 2.23
C LYS A 31 10.11 -9.51 3.07
N SER A 32 9.24 -9.24 4.04
CA SER A 32 8.67 -10.26 4.93
C SER A 32 7.35 -10.84 4.40
N TYR A 33 6.78 -10.23 3.38
CA TYR A 33 5.51 -10.65 2.81
C TYR A 33 5.67 -11.94 2.01
N LYS A 34 4.87 -12.95 2.37
CA LYS A 34 4.86 -14.29 1.75
C LYS A 34 3.61 -14.55 0.91
N GLY A 35 2.77 -13.55 0.70
CA GLY A 35 1.53 -13.67 -0.05
C GLY A 35 1.70 -13.46 -1.56
N PRO A 36 0.60 -13.38 -2.31
CA PRO A 36 0.62 -13.13 -3.76
C PRO A 36 1.21 -11.76 -4.09
N PRO A 37 1.99 -11.64 -5.18
CA PRO A 37 2.67 -10.40 -5.54
C PRO A 37 1.67 -9.26 -5.73
N LEU A 38 1.97 -8.09 -5.14
CA LEU A 38 1.19 -6.87 -5.33
C LEU A 38 1.89 -5.97 -6.34
N ALA A 39 1.11 -5.45 -7.29
CA ALA A 39 1.57 -4.46 -8.25
C ALA A 39 1.59 -3.06 -7.60
N ILE A 40 2.46 -2.20 -8.10
CA ILE A 40 2.61 -0.81 -7.64
C ILE A 40 1.86 0.09 -8.60
N CYS A 41 0.98 0.94 -8.10
CA CYS A 41 0.27 1.91 -8.94
C CYS A 41 1.26 2.85 -9.64
N LYS A 42 1.04 3.10 -10.94
CA LYS A 42 1.85 4.01 -11.76
C LYS A 42 1.79 5.46 -11.28
N TYR A 43 0.68 5.87 -10.65
CA TYR A 43 0.44 7.24 -10.21
C TYR A 43 0.89 7.46 -8.76
N ASN A 44 0.82 6.43 -7.92
CA ASN A 44 1.20 6.53 -6.51
C ASN A 44 1.95 5.29 -6.03
N ALA A 45 3.25 5.44 -5.77
CA ALA A 45 4.11 4.34 -5.33
C ALA A 45 3.77 3.80 -3.92
N THR A 46 2.90 4.49 -3.15
CA THR A 46 2.37 3.96 -1.89
C THR A 46 1.17 3.05 -2.08
N HIS A 47 0.45 3.16 -3.21
CA HIS A 47 -0.63 2.24 -3.53
C HIS A 47 -0.03 0.92 -4.02
N ARG A 48 -0.37 -0.16 -3.30
CA ARG A 48 -0.10 -1.51 -3.78
C ARG A 48 -1.39 -2.29 -3.76
N VAL A 49 -1.70 -2.85 -4.91
CA VAL A 49 -2.94 -3.58 -5.14
C VAL A 49 -2.58 -4.89 -5.83
N PRO A 50 -3.35 -5.96 -5.62
CA PRO A 50 -3.12 -7.19 -6.34
C PRO A 50 -3.32 -6.91 -7.84
N PRO A 51 -2.55 -7.54 -8.73
CA PRO A 51 -2.64 -7.29 -10.16
C PRO A 51 -4.06 -7.49 -10.70
N SER A 52 -4.81 -8.45 -10.14
CA SER A 52 -6.21 -8.71 -10.48
C SER A 52 -7.19 -7.57 -10.12
N ALA A 53 -6.82 -6.68 -9.20
CA ALA A 53 -7.62 -5.51 -8.82
C ALA A 53 -6.97 -4.20 -9.27
N MET A 54 -5.90 -4.28 -10.06
CA MET A 54 -5.19 -3.10 -10.56
C MET A 54 -6.03 -2.35 -11.59
N GLU A 55 -6.83 -3.05 -12.39
CA GLU A 55 -7.70 -2.47 -13.42
C GLU A 55 -8.76 -1.58 -12.78
N ASP A 56 -9.51 -2.12 -11.83
CA ASP A 56 -10.49 -1.42 -10.99
C ASP A 56 -9.84 -0.25 -10.20
N HIS A 57 -8.65 -0.49 -9.63
CA HIS A 57 -7.89 0.56 -8.95
C HIS A 57 -7.53 1.74 -9.87
N LEU A 58 -7.22 1.50 -11.14
CA LEU A 58 -6.87 2.55 -12.09
C LEU A 58 -8.09 3.41 -12.49
N GLU A 59 -9.31 2.86 -12.39
CA GLU A 59 -10.54 3.60 -12.65
C GLU A 59 -10.89 4.57 -11.50
N GLU A 60 -10.60 4.18 -10.24
CA GLU A 60 -10.89 4.99 -9.04
C GLU A 60 -9.69 5.75 -8.45
N CYS A 61 -8.50 5.67 -9.06
CA CYS A 61 -7.21 6.08 -8.46
C CYS A 61 -7.14 7.52 -7.91
#